data_AF-A0A960RXI6-F1
#
_entry.id   AF-A0A960RXI6-F1
#
_cell.length_a   1.000
_cell.length_b   1.000
_cell.length_c   1.000
_cell.angle_alpha   90.00
_cell.angle_beta   90.00
_cell.angle_gamma   90.00
#
_symmetry.space_group_name_H-M   'P 1'
#
loop_
_entity.id
_entity.type
_entity.pdbx_description
1 polymer ?
#
loop_
_entity_poly.entity_id
_entity_poly.type
_entity_poly.pdbx_seq_one_letter_code
_entity_poly.pdbx_strand_id
1 'polypeptide(L)'
;MCWQPCFGIALSMMIMAAPLTAARHYQENDNTTILRKINENLEMMRYEVANHDAELRSLREMMRNQEETIQQLRNDLEIARRENHEQMKGGSSLQESSIKTVSTDLKKLKSHANESSDWINKLEEKVAKQNRDIEHINQAMRSLMELLQPTEQIADSGKVYRVREGDSLGLIAQRHRTSIKEIKELNSLKSDRILIGQKLRIPER
;
A
#
# COMPACT_ATOMS: atom_id res chain seq x y z
N MET A 1 47.38 31.13 69.31
CA MET A 1 48.59 31.17 68.46
C MET A 1 48.68 29.81 67.78
N CYS A 2 48.70 29.62 66.47
CA CYS A 2 48.71 30.50 65.32
C CYS A 2 48.41 29.62 64.07
N TRP A 3 47.65 30.19 63.12
CA TRP A 3 47.88 30.09 61.67
C TRP A 3 47.42 28.83 60.89
N GLN A 4 46.29 29.00 60.17
CA GLN A 4 46.24 28.71 58.72
C GLN A 4 47.09 29.77 57.97
N PRO A 5 47.69 29.50 56.79
CA PRO A 5 46.98 29.50 55.48
C PRO A 5 47.66 28.57 54.42
N CYS A 6 47.27 28.34 53.16
CA CYS A 6 46.79 29.16 52.03
C CYS A 6 46.27 28.26 50.88
N PHE A 7 45.28 28.76 50.12
CA PHE A 7 45.06 28.74 48.64
C PHE A 7 45.46 27.50 47.79
N GLY A 8 44.69 26.98 46.83
CA GLY A 8 43.46 27.43 46.16
C GLY A 8 43.30 26.73 44.80
N ILE A 9 42.08 26.80 44.25
CA ILE A 9 41.68 26.67 42.84
C ILE A 9 41.75 25.27 42.20
N ALA A 10 40.58 24.70 41.85
CA ALA A 10 40.18 24.41 40.46
C ALA A 10 39.04 23.37 40.37
N LEU A 11 37.92 23.82 39.79
CA LEU A 11 37.29 23.16 38.64
C LEU A 11 36.47 21.86 38.88
N SER A 12 35.15 22.05 38.78
CA SER A 12 34.25 21.27 37.91
C SER A 12 33.62 19.98 38.41
N MET A 13 32.30 19.94 38.26
CA MET A 13 31.46 18.79 37.93
C MET A 13 31.64 17.53 38.77
N MET A 14 30.74 17.34 39.75
CA MET A 14 30.23 15.99 40.00
C MET A 14 28.74 16.02 40.26
N ILE A 15 28.02 15.90 39.14
CA ILE A 15 26.68 15.37 39.02
C ILE A 15 26.66 14.01 39.74
N MET A 16 26.10 13.96 40.95
CA MET A 16 25.66 12.70 41.55
C MET A 16 24.20 12.49 41.14
N ALA A 17 24.02 12.17 39.87
CA ALA A 17 22.81 11.53 39.37
C ALA A 17 22.80 10.10 39.92
N ALA A 18 22.11 9.90 41.05
CA ALA A 18 21.67 8.56 41.40
C ALA A 18 20.71 8.08 40.29
N PRO A 19 20.95 6.92 39.66
CA PRO A 19 20.09 6.46 38.60
C PRO A 19 18.75 6.06 39.22
N LEU A 20 17.69 6.77 38.85
CA LEU A 20 16.32 6.29 38.91
C LEU A 20 16.18 5.13 37.91
N THR A 21 16.81 3.99 38.21
CA THR A 21 16.63 2.70 37.53
C THR A 21 15.64 1.82 38.28
N ALA A 22 14.59 2.43 38.82
CA ALA A 22 13.40 1.73 39.28
C ALA A 22 12.20 2.24 38.46
N ALA A 23 11.46 1.31 37.86
CA ALA A 23 10.28 1.51 37.02
C ALA A 23 10.51 1.88 35.54
N ARG A 24 11.24 1.02 34.82
CA ARG A 24 10.82 0.61 33.47
C ARG A 24 10.24 -0.81 33.51
N HIS A 25 9.26 -1.03 34.38
CA HIS A 25 8.14 -1.90 33.99
C HIS A 25 7.17 -1.00 33.23
N TYR A 26 7.57 -0.61 32.02
CA TYR A 26 6.61 -0.11 31.05
C TYR A 26 5.83 -1.35 30.63
N GLN A 27 4.63 -1.49 31.18
CA GLN A 27 3.61 -2.39 30.68
C GLN A 27 3.48 -2.06 29.19
N GLU A 28 3.98 -2.95 28.33
CA GLU A 28 3.90 -2.82 26.88
C GLU A 28 2.42 -2.65 26.57
N ASN A 29 2.01 -1.42 26.23
CA ASN A 29 0.60 -1.08 26.10
C ASN A 29 0.05 -1.98 24.99
N ASP A 30 -1.07 -2.68 25.18
CA ASP A 30 -1.61 -3.61 24.18
C ASP A 30 -1.70 -2.98 22.79
N ASN A 31 -1.96 -1.66 22.74
CA ASN A 31 -1.94 -0.85 21.54
C ASN A 31 -0.59 -0.87 20.79
N THR A 32 0.56 -0.87 21.47
CA THR A 32 1.89 -0.96 20.84
C THR A 32 2.15 -2.35 20.25
N THR A 33 1.69 -3.40 20.92
CA THR A 33 1.76 -4.79 20.41
C THR A 33 0.86 -4.98 19.19
N ILE A 34 -0.35 -4.41 19.23
CA ILE A 34 -1.30 -4.43 18.10
C ILE A 34 -0.70 -3.66 16.90
N LEU A 35 -0.16 -2.46 17.11
CA LEU A 35 0.46 -1.67 16.04
C LEU A 35 1.65 -2.39 15.41
N ARG A 36 2.48 -3.07 16.21
CA ARG A 36 3.58 -3.90 15.71
C ARG A 36 3.07 -5.04 14.83
N LYS A 37 2.05 -5.78 15.28
CA LYS A 37 1.43 -6.87 14.49
C LYS A 37 0.80 -6.36 13.20
N ILE A 38 0.13 -5.21 13.23
CA ILE A 38 -0.42 -4.56 12.03
C ILE A 38 0.70 -4.19 11.06
N ASN A 39 1.80 -3.62 11.56
CA ASN A 39 2.94 -3.26 10.73
C ASN A 39 3.62 -4.51 10.10
N GLU A 40 3.79 -5.59 10.87
CA GLU A 40 4.30 -6.87 10.37
C GLU A 40 3.40 -7.46 9.27
N ASN A 41 2.07 -7.42 9.47
CA ASN A 41 1.11 -7.87 8.46
C ASN A 41 1.11 -6.97 7.21
N LEU A 42 1.27 -5.65 7.39
CA LEU A 42 1.39 -4.71 6.27
C LEU A 42 2.65 -5.00 5.44
N GLU A 43 3.78 -5.28 6.09
CA GLU A 43 5.01 -5.66 5.38
C GLU A 43 4.86 -7.00 4.64
N MET A 44 4.20 -7.98 5.25
CA MET A 44 3.85 -9.24 4.58
C MET A 44 2.97 -9.01 3.34
N MET A 45 1.91 -8.21 3.46
CA MET A 45 1.05 -7.87 2.32
C MET A 45 1.80 -7.11 1.23
N ARG A 46 2.71 -6.19 1.58
CA ARG A 46 3.55 -5.47 0.61
C ARG A 46 4.44 -6.42 -0.17
N TYR A 47 5.00 -7.43 0.49
CA TYR A 47 5.79 -8.47 -0.17
C TYR A 47 4.93 -9.29 -1.13
N GLU A 48 3.74 -9.70 -0.72
CA GLU A 48 2.82 -10.43 -1.59
C GLU A 48 2.44 -9.61 -2.82
N VAL A 49 2.10 -8.33 -2.67
CA VAL A 49 1.79 -7.44 -3.80
C VAL A 49 2.96 -7.36 -4.77
N ALA A 50 4.19 -7.18 -4.27
CA ALA A 50 5.38 -7.13 -5.12
C ALA A 50 5.62 -8.45 -5.89
N ASN A 51 5.32 -9.59 -5.28
CA ASN A 51 5.41 -10.90 -5.94
C ASN A 51 4.33 -11.06 -7.03
N HIS A 52 3.07 -10.69 -6.75
CA HIS A 52 2.01 -10.71 -7.75
C HIS A 52 2.31 -9.75 -8.92
N ASP A 53 2.91 -8.60 -8.66
CA ASP A 53 3.37 -7.69 -9.72
C ASP A 53 4.44 -8.32 -10.62
N ALA A 54 5.34 -9.13 -10.07
CA ALA A 54 6.32 -9.87 -10.87
C ALA A 54 5.66 -10.94 -11.75
N GLU A 55 4.67 -11.64 -11.21
CA GLU A 55 3.87 -12.61 -11.95
C GLU A 55 3.08 -11.97 -13.10
N LEU A 56 2.43 -10.82 -12.85
CA LEU A 56 1.73 -10.06 -13.87
C LEU A 56 2.66 -9.57 -14.98
N ARG A 57 3.91 -9.19 -14.65
CA ARG A 57 4.92 -8.84 -15.67
C ARG A 57 5.26 -10.02 -16.56
N SER A 58 5.50 -11.19 -15.97
CA SER A 58 5.79 -12.42 -16.73
C SER A 58 4.66 -12.79 -17.69
N LEU A 59 3.40 -12.65 -17.23
CA LEU A 59 2.24 -12.90 -18.07
C LEU A 59 2.10 -11.93 -19.23
N ARG A 60 2.32 -10.63 -18.97
CA ARG A 60 2.27 -9.63 -20.05
C ARG A 60 3.29 -9.95 -21.13
N GLU A 61 4.49 -10.38 -20.75
CA GLU A 61 5.50 -10.79 -21.74
C GLU A 61 5.06 -12.03 -22.52
N MET A 62 4.44 -13.01 -21.86
CA MET A 62 3.89 -14.19 -22.53
C MET A 62 2.80 -13.81 -23.55
N MET A 63 1.88 -12.92 -23.18
CA MET A 63 0.85 -12.42 -24.10
C MET A 63 1.47 -11.63 -25.26
N ARG A 64 2.52 -10.84 -25.01
CA ARG A 64 3.25 -10.10 -26.05
C ARG A 64 3.86 -11.06 -27.09
N ASN A 65 4.51 -12.13 -26.62
CA ASN A 65 5.09 -13.15 -27.48
C ASN A 65 4.02 -13.94 -28.27
N GLN A 66 2.86 -14.18 -27.65
CA GLN A 66 1.71 -14.79 -28.35
C GLN A 66 1.18 -13.89 -29.46
N GLU A 67 1.05 -12.59 -29.22
CA GLU A 67 0.63 -11.61 -30.23
C GLU A 67 1.61 -11.56 -31.41
N GLU A 68 2.93 -11.57 -31.13
CA GLU A 68 3.97 -11.65 -32.16
C GLU A 68 3.85 -12.93 -32.99
N THR A 69 3.61 -14.07 -32.35
CA THR A 69 3.42 -15.36 -33.04
C THR A 69 2.17 -15.34 -33.93
N ILE A 70 1.06 -14.78 -33.45
CA ILE A 70 -0.17 -14.62 -34.26
C ILE A 70 0.09 -13.72 -35.46
N GLN A 71 0.82 -12.64 -35.28
CA GLN A 71 1.15 -11.72 -36.38
C GLN A 71 2.05 -12.39 -37.43
N GLN A 72 3.03 -13.19 -36.99
CA GLN A 72 3.87 -13.99 -37.87
C GLN A 72 3.00 -14.94 -38.72
N LEU A 73 2.09 -15.67 -38.08
CA LEU A 73 1.21 -16.61 -38.77
C LEU A 73 0.25 -15.92 -39.75
N ARG A 74 -0.23 -14.72 -39.45
CA ARG A 74 -1.01 -13.92 -40.40
C ARG A 74 -0.20 -13.58 -41.64
N ASN A 75 1.06 -13.16 -41.47
CA ASN A 75 1.94 -12.85 -42.59
C ASN A 75 2.22 -14.10 -43.43
N ASP A 76 2.52 -15.23 -42.79
CA ASP A 76 2.77 -16.51 -43.48
C ASP A 76 1.53 -16.99 -44.23
N LEU A 77 0.34 -16.83 -43.65
CA LEU A 77 -0.93 -17.14 -44.29
C LEU A 77 -1.16 -16.27 -45.53
N GLU A 78 -0.84 -14.97 -45.45
CA GLU A 78 -0.93 -14.07 -46.61
C GLU A 78 0.04 -14.47 -47.73
N ILE A 79 1.28 -14.81 -47.38
CA ILE A 79 2.28 -15.30 -48.34
C ILE A 79 1.78 -16.57 -49.02
N ALA A 80 1.36 -17.56 -48.23
CA ALA A 80 0.82 -18.82 -48.76
C ALA A 80 -0.44 -18.60 -49.63
N ARG A 81 -1.27 -17.61 -49.31
CA ARG A 81 -2.45 -17.26 -50.12
C ARG A 81 -2.04 -16.63 -51.47
N ARG A 82 -1.02 -15.76 -51.48
CA ARG A 82 -0.48 -15.19 -52.72
C ARG A 82 0.18 -16.28 -53.60
N GLU A 83 1.00 -17.12 -53.00
CA GLU A 83 1.65 -18.24 -53.68
C GLU A 83 0.64 -19.23 -54.26
N ASN A 84 -0.44 -19.55 -53.54
CA ASN A 84 -1.54 -20.36 -54.09
C ASN A 84 -2.25 -19.66 -55.26
N HIS A 85 -2.44 -18.34 -55.21
CA HIS A 85 -3.03 -17.60 -56.31
C HIS A 85 -2.15 -17.63 -57.58
N GLU A 86 -0.83 -17.67 -57.40
CA GLU A 86 0.13 -17.88 -58.48
C GLU A 86 0.19 -19.34 -58.95
N GLN A 87 0.13 -20.31 -58.04
CA GLN A 87 0.14 -21.76 -58.34
C GLN A 87 -1.17 -22.30 -58.91
N MET A 88 -2.30 -21.61 -58.77
CA MET A 88 -3.52 -21.91 -59.55
C MET A 88 -3.31 -21.70 -61.06
N LYS A 89 -2.14 -21.19 -61.48
CA LYS A 89 -1.66 -21.23 -62.86
C LYS A 89 -0.78 -22.46 -63.19
N GLY A 90 -0.44 -23.33 -62.23
CA GLY A 90 0.25 -24.60 -62.48
C GLY A 90 0.54 -25.48 -61.26
N GLY A 91 -0.10 -26.67 -61.17
CA GLY A 91 0.51 -27.91 -60.62
C GLY A 91 0.28 -28.29 -59.14
N SER A 92 -0.11 -29.56 -58.92
CA SER A 92 -0.83 -30.11 -57.75
C SER A 92 0.00 -30.81 -56.63
N SER A 93 1.29 -30.53 -56.42
CA SER A 93 2.09 -31.25 -55.38
C SER A 93 2.61 -30.38 -54.23
N LEU A 94 2.54 -29.05 -54.34
CA LEU A 94 3.04 -28.09 -53.33
C LEU A 94 2.05 -27.85 -52.17
N GLN A 95 0.81 -28.33 -52.31
CA GLN A 95 -0.25 -28.15 -51.32
C GLN A 95 -0.02 -28.93 -50.02
N GLU A 96 0.66 -30.07 -50.06
CA GLU A 96 0.75 -30.99 -48.92
C GLU A 96 1.81 -30.57 -47.89
N SER A 97 2.89 -29.91 -48.32
CA SER A 97 3.88 -29.32 -47.41
C SER A 97 3.32 -28.10 -46.68
N SER A 98 2.57 -27.24 -47.37
CA SER A 98 1.95 -26.06 -46.75
C SER A 98 0.85 -26.44 -45.75
N ILE A 99 0.05 -27.48 -46.05
CA ILE A 99 -0.93 -28.03 -45.10
C ILE A 99 -0.24 -28.62 -43.85
N LYS A 100 0.92 -29.29 -44.02
CA LYS A 100 1.69 -29.81 -42.89
C LYS A 100 2.24 -28.70 -41.99
N THR A 101 2.80 -27.63 -42.56
CA THR A 101 3.30 -26.49 -41.78
C THR A 101 2.19 -25.81 -40.98
N VAL A 102 1.07 -25.48 -41.65
CA VAL A 102 -0.10 -24.89 -40.99
C VAL A 102 -0.66 -25.82 -39.91
N SER A 103 -0.66 -27.14 -40.13
CA SER A 103 -1.07 -28.12 -39.12
C SER A 103 -0.14 -28.13 -37.90
N THR A 104 1.18 -28.01 -38.10
CA THR A 104 2.13 -27.95 -36.99
C THR A 104 2.00 -26.67 -36.19
N ASP A 105 1.73 -25.54 -36.85
CA ASP A 105 1.59 -24.26 -36.15
C ASP A 105 0.25 -24.12 -35.44
N LEU A 106 -0.83 -24.70 -35.99
CA LEU A 106 -2.11 -24.86 -35.28
C LEU A 106 -1.95 -25.69 -34.00
N LYS A 107 -1.11 -26.74 -34.02
CA LYS A 107 -0.83 -27.54 -32.82
C LYS A 107 -0.07 -26.73 -31.77
N LYS A 108 0.93 -25.94 -32.17
CA LYS A 108 1.67 -25.05 -31.26
C LYS A 108 0.79 -23.94 -30.68
N LEU A 109 -0.05 -23.32 -31.49
CA LEU A 109 -1.02 -22.33 -31.02
C LEU A 109 -1.99 -22.95 -30.01
N LYS A 110 -2.47 -24.17 -30.28
CA LYS A 110 -3.36 -24.88 -29.37
C LYS A 110 -2.67 -25.20 -28.02
N SER A 111 -1.40 -25.61 -28.03
CA SER A 111 -0.66 -25.83 -26.77
C SER A 111 -0.47 -24.53 -26.00
N HIS A 112 -0.09 -23.44 -26.68
CA HIS A 112 0.06 -22.14 -26.04
C HIS A 112 -1.25 -21.57 -25.48
N ALA A 113 -2.38 -21.75 -26.17
CA ALA A 113 -3.69 -21.33 -25.67
C ALA A 113 -4.08 -22.10 -24.40
N ASN A 114 -3.78 -23.41 -24.35
CA ASN A 114 -4.01 -24.22 -23.15
C ASN A 114 -3.14 -23.75 -21.98
N GLU A 115 -1.85 -23.48 -22.22
CA GLU A 115 -0.94 -22.95 -21.20
C GLU A 115 -1.40 -21.59 -20.65
N SER A 116 -1.86 -20.69 -21.52
CA SER A 116 -2.44 -19.41 -21.09
C SER A 116 -3.69 -19.61 -20.24
N SER A 117 -4.56 -20.57 -20.59
CA SER A 117 -5.75 -20.89 -19.79
C SER A 117 -5.38 -21.39 -18.39
N ASP A 118 -4.36 -22.24 -18.26
CA ASP A 118 -3.88 -22.73 -16.97
C ASP A 118 -3.32 -21.60 -16.10
N TRP A 119 -2.63 -20.64 -16.73
CA TRP A 119 -2.10 -19.49 -16.02
C TRP A 119 -3.20 -18.53 -15.55
N ILE A 120 -4.26 -18.33 -16.34
CA ILE A 120 -5.45 -17.57 -15.95
C ILE A 120 -6.10 -18.20 -14.71
N ASN A 121 -6.31 -19.52 -14.71
CA ASN A 121 -6.91 -20.22 -13.57
C ASN A 121 -6.09 -20.05 -12.28
N LYS A 122 -4.74 -20.12 -12.37
CA LYS A 122 -3.85 -19.89 -11.22
C LYS A 122 -3.92 -18.47 -10.69
N LEU A 123 -4.05 -17.47 -11.56
CA LEU A 123 -4.25 -16.09 -11.14
C LEU A 123 -5.59 -15.90 -10.43
N GLU A 124 -6.67 -16.45 -11.00
CA GLU A 124 -8.00 -16.38 -10.39
C GLU A 124 -7.99 -16.99 -8.98
N GLU A 125 -7.28 -18.10 -8.77
CA GLU A 125 -7.10 -18.71 -7.45
C GLU A 125 -6.36 -17.78 -6.47
N LYS A 126 -5.28 -17.13 -6.91
CA LYS A 126 -4.53 -16.16 -6.08
C LYS A 126 -5.37 -14.95 -5.71
N VAL A 127 -6.10 -14.39 -6.66
CA VAL A 127 -7.04 -13.28 -6.42
C VAL A 127 -8.12 -13.70 -5.43
N ALA A 128 -8.69 -14.90 -5.58
CA ALA A 128 -9.68 -15.44 -4.65
C ALA A 128 -9.13 -15.64 -3.23
N LYS A 129 -7.85 -16.03 -3.09
CA LYS A 129 -7.17 -16.09 -1.80
C LYS A 129 -7.01 -14.70 -1.18
N GLN A 130 -6.46 -13.74 -1.93
CA GLN A 130 -6.28 -12.37 -1.44
C GLN A 130 -7.59 -11.70 -1.03
N ASN A 131 -8.68 -11.93 -1.78
CA ASN A 131 -10.00 -11.42 -1.42
C ASN A 131 -10.51 -11.99 -0.08
N ARG A 132 -10.22 -13.27 0.23
CA ARG A 132 -10.53 -13.86 1.54
C ARG A 132 -9.71 -13.19 2.65
N ASP A 133 -8.42 -12.97 2.42
CA ASP A 133 -7.54 -12.32 3.40
C ASP A 133 -7.98 -10.88 3.69
N ILE A 134 -8.41 -10.12 2.67
CA ILE A 134 -9.01 -8.78 2.83
C ILE A 134 -10.28 -8.85 3.68
N GLU A 135 -11.15 -9.83 3.45
CA GLU A 135 -12.37 -9.99 4.23
C GLU A 135 -12.06 -10.33 5.70
N HIS A 136 -11.07 -11.18 5.96
CA HIS A 136 -10.60 -11.45 7.32
C HIS A 136 -10.06 -10.19 8.00
N ILE A 137 -9.33 -9.34 7.27
CA ILE A 137 -8.85 -8.05 7.78
C ILE A 137 -10.03 -7.11 8.09
N ASN A 138 -11.01 -7.02 7.19
CA ASN A 138 -12.20 -6.20 7.40
C ASN A 138 -13.01 -6.67 8.61
N GLN A 139 -13.15 -7.98 8.81
CA GLN A 139 -13.80 -8.57 9.98
C GLN A 139 -13.02 -8.26 11.27
N ALA A 140 -11.70 -8.46 11.27
CA ALA A 140 -10.86 -8.12 12.41
C ALA A 140 -10.95 -6.63 12.76
N MET A 141 -10.95 -5.76 11.74
CA MET A 141 -11.10 -4.31 11.92
C MET A 141 -12.48 -3.94 12.45
N ARG A 142 -13.56 -4.63 12.04
CA ARG A 142 -14.89 -4.47 12.63
C ARG A 142 -14.91 -4.88 14.10
N SER A 143 -14.35 -6.03 14.46
CA SER A 143 -14.26 -6.46 15.86
C SER A 143 -13.42 -5.50 16.71
N LEU A 144 -12.33 -4.95 16.17
CA LEU A 144 -11.55 -3.90 16.82
C LEU A 144 -12.36 -2.62 16.99
N MET A 145 -13.15 -2.22 15.98
CA MET A 145 -14.01 -1.05 16.02
C MET A 145 -15.18 -1.21 16.99
N GLU A 146 -15.64 -2.45 17.21
CA GLU A 146 -16.65 -2.83 18.19
C GLU A 146 -16.09 -2.77 19.63
N LEU A 147 -14.84 -3.20 19.84
CA LEU A 147 -14.13 -3.08 21.12
C LEU A 147 -13.73 -1.64 21.47
N LEU A 148 -13.65 -0.77 20.46
CA LEU A 148 -13.37 0.65 20.61
C LEU A 148 -14.63 1.51 20.57
N GLN A 149 -15.83 0.91 20.55
CA GLN A 149 -17.04 1.66 20.85
C GLN A 149 -16.89 2.20 22.28
N PRO A 150 -16.94 3.53 22.49
CA PRO A 150 -17.10 4.03 23.84
C PRO A 150 -18.44 3.48 24.34
N THR A 151 -18.42 2.57 25.32
CA THR A 151 -19.52 2.49 26.27
C THR A 151 -19.54 3.81 27.00
N GLU A 152 -20.21 4.81 26.44
CA GLU A 152 -21.00 5.82 27.13
C GLU A 152 -21.43 6.96 26.21
N GLN A 153 -22.70 7.29 26.38
CA GLN A 153 -23.33 8.52 25.96
C GLN A 153 -22.51 9.73 26.42
N ILE A 154 -21.77 10.39 25.54
CA ILE A 154 -21.35 11.76 25.76
C ILE A 154 -21.61 12.53 24.48
N ALA A 155 -22.58 13.44 24.55
CA ALA A 155 -22.85 14.42 23.53
C ALA A 155 -21.58 15.26 23.28
N ASP A 156 -20.94 15.07 22.12
CA ASP A 156 -19.86 15.94 21.67
C ASP A 156 -20.38 16.90 20.62
N SER A 157 -20.76 18.08 21.08
CA SER A 157 -21.27 19.23 20.32
C SER A 157 -20.13 20.02 19.64
N GLY A 158 -19.30 19.35 18.83
CA GLY A 158 -18.12 19.96 18.22
C GLY A 158 -18.01 19.69 16.72
N LYS A 159 -18.03 20.75 15.90
CA LYS A 159 -17.83 20.66 14.45
C LYS A 159 -16.35 20.45 14.13
N VAL A 160 -16.02 19.44 13.32
CA VAL A 160 -14.64 19.18 12.88
C VAL A 160 -14.31 19.99 11.62
N TYR A 161 -13.29 20.85 11.70
CA TYR A 161 -12.75 21.66 10.60
C TYR A 161 -11.39 21.11 10.13
N ARG A 162 -11.13 21.13 8.81
CA ARG A 162 -9.83 20.74 8.23
C ARG A 162 -9.08 22.00 7.77
N VAL A 163 -7.90 22.22 8.31
CA VAL A 163 -7.03 23.37 8.00
C VAL A 163 -6.63 23.36 6.53
N ARG A 164 -6.84 24.48 5.83
CA ARG A 164 -6.48 24.68 4.43
C ARG A 164 -5.21 25.53 4.29
N GLU A 165 -4.63 25.54 3.10
CA GLU A 165 -3.49 26.40 2.80
C GLU A 165 -3.87 27.88 3.01
N GLY A 166 -3.02 28.61 3.74
CA GLY A 166 -3.27 30.00 4.13
C GLY A 166 -4.16 30.20 5.36
N ASP A 167 -4.66 29.13 6.00
CA ASP A 167 -5.38 29.25 7.26
C ASP A 167 -4.41 29.50 8.44
N SER A 168 -4.83 30.36 9.35
CA SER A 168 -4.21 30.54 10.66
C SER A 168 -5.23 30.27 11.77
N LEU A 169 -4.76 29.91 12.95
CA LEU A 169 -5.64 29.62 14.09
C LEU A 169 -6.53 30.83 14.44
N GLY A 170 -6.03 32.05 14.24
CA GLY A 170 -6.81 33.28 14.40
C GLY A 170 -7.88 33.48 13.33
N LEU A 171 -7.58 33.19 12.06
CA LEU A 171 -8.58 33.27 10.97
C LEU A 171 -9.70 32.24 11.15
N ILE A 172 -9.36 31.03 11.59
CA ILE A 172 -10.34 29.98 11.89
C ILE A 172 -11.22 30.41 13.08
N ALA A 173 -10.61 30.91 14.15
CA ALA A 173 -11.33 31.41 15.32
C ALA A 173 -12.34 32.50 14.95
N GLN A 174 -11.92 33.48 14.13
CA GLN A 174 -12.78 34.57 13.67
C GLN A 174 -13.93 34.08 12.78
N ARG A 175 -13.67 33.19 11.82
CA ARG A 175 -14.69 32.62 10.93
C ARG A 175 -15.76 31.85 11.70
N HIS A 176 -15.36 31.15 12.75
CA HIS A 176 -16.24 30.33 13.57
C HIS A 176 -16.75 31.03 14.84
N ARG A 177 -16.52 32.35 14.97
CA ARG A 177 -16.97 33.16 16.12
C ARG A 177 -16.59 32.57 17.48
N THR A 178 -15.41 31.96 17.57
CA THR A 178 -14.84 31.37 18.78
C THR A 178 -13.51 32.04 19.11
N SER A 179 -12.95 31.81 20.30
CA SER A 179 -11.61 32.27 20.65
C SER A 179 -10.52 31.26 20.28
N ILE A 180 -9.30 31.76 20.05
CA ILE A 180 -8.10 30.92 19.86
C ILE A 180 -7.89 30.01 21.07
N LYS A 181 -8.10 30.54 22.28
CA LYS A 181 -7.93 29.80 23.54
C LYS A 181 -8.87 28.58 23.61
N GLU A 182 -10.15 28.77 23.31
CA GLU A 182 -11.12 27.67 23.30
C GLU A 182 -10.76 26.59 22.26
N ILE A 183 -10.33 26.98 21.05
CA ILE A 183 -9.87 26.00 20.05
C ILE A 183 -8.63 25.25 20.55
N LYS A 184 -7.68 25.94 21.19
CA LYS A 184 -6.46 25.31 21.72
C LYS A 184 -6.77 24.33 22.84
N GLU A 185 -7.65 24.70 23.76
CA GLU A 185 -8.08 23.83 24.87
C GLU A 185 -8.80 22.60 24.32
N LEU A 186 -9.74 22.79 23.39
CA LEU A 186 -10.51 21.70 22.79
C LEU A 186 -9.65 20.72 21.97
N ASN A 187 -8.53 21.19 21.40
CA ASN A 187 -7.62 20.38 20.59
C ASN A 187 -6.27 20.08 21.27
N SER A 188 -6.13 20.41 22.56
CA SER A 188 -4.88 20.25 23.33
C SER A 188 -3.64 20.85 22.64
N LEU A 189 -3.80 21.98 21.94
CA LEU A 189 -2.71 22.65 21.24
C LEU A 189 -1.87 23.49 22.20
N LYS A 190 -0.58 23.17 22.30
CA LYS A 190 0.38 23.91 23.13
C LYS A 190 0.88 25.21 22.47
N SER A 191 0.70 25.36 21.16
CA SER A 191 1.15 26.52 20.38
C SER A 191 0.12 26.89 19.31
N ASP A 192 0.30 28.06 18.70
CA ASP A 192 -0.60 28.56 17.65
C ASP A 192 -0.24 28.01 16.25
N ARG A 193 0.76 27.12 16.18
CA ARG A 193 1.17 26.46 14.94
C ARG A 193 0.20 25.34 14.60
N ILE A 194 -0.41 25.43 13.42
CA ILE A 194 -1.29 24.43 12.83
C ILE A 194 -0.75 24.00 11.47
N LEU A 195 -0.91 22.73 11.13
CA LEU A 195 -0.44 22.16 9.87
C LEU A 195 -1.58 22.08 8.86
N ILE A 196 -1.25 22.29 7.58
CA ILE A 196 -2.22 22.10 6.49
C ILE A 196 -2.71 20.64 6.52
N GLY A 197 -4.02 20.46 6.42
CA GLY A 197 -4.66 19.15 6.50
C GLY A 197 -4.97 18.66 7.91
N GLN A 198 -4.49 19.34 8.96
CA GLN A 198 -4.81 19.04 10.36
C GLN A 198 -6.32 19.18 10.61
N LYS A 199 -6.89 18.24 11.38
CA LYS A 199 -8.28 18.30 11.84
C LYS A 199 -8.34 19.02 13.18
N LEU A 200 -9.16 20.05 13.28
CA LEU A 200 -9.42 20.81 14.50
C LEU A 200 -10.90 20.67 14.87
N ARG A 201 -11.18 20.32 16.12
CA ARG A 201 -12.49 20.47 16.73
C ARG A 201 -12.76 21.95 16.99
N ILE A 202 -13.88 22.45 16.51
CA ILE A 202 -14.32 23.81 16.73
C ILE A 202 -15.54 23.75 17.65
N PRO A 203 -15.54 24.49 18.77
CA PRO A 203 -16.71 24.53 19.64
C PRO A 203 -17.89 25.13 18.86
N GLU A 204 -19.03 24.44 18.84
CA GLU A 204 -20.28 25.04 18.37
C GLU A 204 -20.84 25.92 19.49
N ARG A 205 -21.25 27.15 19.14
CA ARG A 205 -22.01 28.04 20.01
C ARG A 205 -23.45 28.12 19.54
#